data_AF-A0AAJ2KT66-F1
#
_entry.id   AF-A0AAJ2KT66-F1
#
_cell.length_a   1.000
_cell.length_b   1.000
_cell.length_c   1.000
_cell.angle_alpha   90.00
_cell.angle_beta   90.00
_cell.angle_gamma   90.00
#
_symmetry.space_group_name_H-M   'P 1'
#
loop_
_entity.id
_entity.type
_entity.pdbx_description
1 polymer ?
#
loop_
_entity_poly.entity_id
_entity_poly.type
_entity_poly.pdbx_seq_one_letter_code
_entity_poly.pdbx_strand_id
1 'polypeptide(L)'
;MKRGLNIIWLIFSGAFVLLFSLWMSGPGIAETNEPTYRLYFMIPFLVWLIGVFIQFYYKHFLFGFFVTLGATFFYVSLVIQAALL
;
A
#
# COMPACT_ATOMS: atom_id res chain seq x y z
N MET A 1 -5.65 10.93 -18.06
CA MET A 1 -5.44 11.67 -16.78
C MET A 1 -4.39 12.75 -16.99
N LYS A 2 -4.61 13.99 -16.53
CA LYS A 2 -3.56 15.01 -16.49
C LYS A 2 -2.40 14.46 -15.64
N ARG A 3 -1.15 14.51 -16.13
CA ARG A 3 0.03 13.91 -15.47
C ARG A 3 0.12 14.25 -13.96
N GLY A 4 -0.28 15.46 -13.57
CA GLY A 4 -0.32 15.89 -12.17
C GLY A 4 -1.26 15.07 -11.27
N LEU A 5 -2.42 14.63 -11.76
CA LEU A 5 -3.37 13.83 -10.97
C LEU A 5 -2.79 12.45 -10.63
N ASN A 6 -2.00 11.89 -11.55
CA ASN A 6 -1.33 10.60 -11.30
C ASN A 6 -0.24 10.71 -10.25
N ILE A 7 0.55 11.79 -10.28
CA ILE A 7 1.62 12.01 -9.31
C ILE A 7 1.05 12.20 -7.90
N ILE A 8 -0.03 12.99 -7.78
CA ILE A 8 -0.73 13.16 -6.50
C ILE A 8 -1.23 11.80 -5.99
N TRP A 9 -1.90 11.01 -6.84
CA TRP A 9 -2.33 9.66 -6.49
C TRP A 9 -1.18 8.80 -5.97
N LEU A 10 -0.04 8.77 -6.68
CA LEU A 10 1.12 7.98 -6.28
C LEU A 10 1.72 8.43 -4.94
N ILE A 11 1.81 9.73 -4.69
CA ILE A 11 2.34 10.24 -3.41
C ILE A 11 1.42 9.82 -2.26
N PHE A 12 0.12 10.07 -2.37
CA PHE A 12 -0.83 9.76 -1.30
C PHE A 12 -1.00 8.26 -1.09
N SER A 13 -1.23 7.49 -2.16
CA SER A 13 -1.37 6.03 -2.06
C SER A 13 -0.08 5.36 -1.59
N GLY A 14 1.08 5.82 -2.07
CA GLY A 14 2.38 5.30 -1.67
C GLY A 14 2.69 5.55 -0.21
N ALA A 15 2.49 6.78 0.27
CA ALA A 15 2.66 7.11 1.68
C ALA A 15 1.72 6.28 2.57
N PHE A 16 0.44 6.17 2.18
CA PHE A 16 -0.54 5.38 2.92
C PHE A 16 -0.15 3.90 2.98
N VAL A 17 0.11 3.28 1.82
CA VAL A 17 0.48 1.86 1.73
C VAL A 17 1.75 1.60 2.54
N LEU A 18 2.80 2.42 2.40
CA LEU A 18 4.08 2.27 3.10
C LEU A 18 3.92 2.36 4.62
N LEU A 19 3.22 3.39 5.13
CA LEU A 19 3.06 3.58 6.57
C LEU A 19 2.31 2.43 7.21
N PHE A 20 1.22 1.96 6.60
CA PHE A 20 0.47 0.80 7.08
C PHE A 20 1.26 -0.50 6.99
N SER A 21 2.00 -0.67 5.89
CA SER A 21 2.96 -1.74 5.69
C SER A 21 3.96 -1.83 6.84
N LEU A 22 4.63 -0.73 7.17
CA LEU A 22 5.60 -0.68 8.25
C LEU A 22 4.94 -0.93 9.61
N TRP A 23 3.84 -0.25 9.87
CA TRP A 23 3.11 -0.36 11.13
C TRP A 23 2.66 -1.80 11.43
N MET A 24 2.10 -2.49 10.43
CA MET A 24 1.61 -3.86 10.58
C MET A 24 2.74 -4.90 10.55
N SER A 25 3.89 -4.58 9.98
CA SER A 25 5.05 -5.49 9.89
C SER A 25 5.84 -5.59 11.18
N GLY A 26 5.81 -4.54 12.01
CA GLY A 26 6.52 -4.48 13.28
C GLY A 26 5.69 -5.04 14.45
N PRO A 27 6.35 -5.39 15.57
CA PRO A 27 5.64 -5.58 16.83
C PRO A 27 4.95 -4.27 17.21
N GLY A 28 3.70 -4.35 17.67
CA GLY A 28 3.01 -3.19 18.23
C GLY A 28 3.85 -2.59 19.36
N ILE A 29 3.92 -1.25 19.44
CA ILE A 29 4.77 -0.50 20.39
C ILE A 29 4.52 -0.91 21.86
N ALA A 30 3.42 -1.59 22.16
CA ALA A 30 2.98 -1.94 23.50
C ALA A 30 2.76 -3.44 23.80
N GLU A 31 2.87 -4.37 22.84
CA GLU A 31 2.12 -5.64 22.97
C GLU A 31 2.89 -6.95 23.21
N THR A 32 4.22 -7.04 23.09
CA THR A 32 4.86 -8.37 23.21
C THR A 32 6.26 -8.38 23.84
N ASN A 33 6.46 -9.31 24.79
CA ASN A 33 7.78 -9.69 25.32
C ASN A 33 8.64 -10.43 24.29
N GLU A 34 8.02 -10.99 23.24
CA GLU A 34 8.68 -11.57 22.07
C GLU A 34 8.19 -10.87 20.79
N PRO A 35 9.02 -10.03 20.14
CA PRO A 35 8.60 -9.28 18.97
C PRO A 35 8.35 -10.22 17.80
N THR A 36 7.08 -10.43 17.46
CA THR A 36 6.70 -11.21 16.27
C THR A 36 6.60 -10.29 15.07
N TYR A 37 7.59 -10.34 14.18
CA TYR A 37 7.56 -9.59 12.93
C TYR A 37 6.65 -10.26 11.91
N ARG A 38 5.75 -9.47 11.31
CA ARG A 38 4.77 -9.92 10.33
C ARG A 38 5.08 -9.34 8.95
N LEU A 39 6.26 -9.72 8.43
CA LEU A 39 6.80 -9.18 7.17
C LEU A 39 5.90 -9.41 5.95
N TYR A 40 4.93 -10.33 6.02
CA TYR A 40 3.95 -10.51 4.94
C TYR A 40 3.11 -9.24 4.69
N PHE A 41 2.98 -8.35 5.68
CA PHE A 41 2.40 -7.03 5.47
C PHE A 41 3.27 -6.09 4.63
N MET A 42 4.48 -6.46 4.22
CA MET A 42 5.26 -5.71 3.21
C MET A 42 4.86 -6.03 1.78
N ILE A 43 4.16 -7.16 1.55
CA ILE A 43 3.78 -7.60 0.21
C ILE A 43 2.94 -6.54 -0.53
N PRO A 44 1.92 -5.91 0.08
CA PRO A 44 1.14 -4.86 -0.58
C PRO A 44 2.00 -3.67 -1.02
N PHE A 45 3.03 -3.30 -0.25
CA PHE A 45 3.96 -2.24 -0.65
C PHE A 45 4.82 -2.63 -1.84
N LEU A 46 5.33 -3.87 -1.89
CA LEU A 46 6.05 -4.38 -3.06
C LEU A 46 5.15 -4.42 -4.31
N VAL A 47 3.90 -4.87 -4.17
CA VAL A 47 2.91 -4.85 -5.24
C VAL A 47 2.63 -3.43 -5.71
N TRP A 48 2.50 -2.48 -4.79
CA TRP A 48 2.33 -1.07 -5.10
C TRP A 48 3.51 -0.51 -5.90
N LEU A 49 4.76 -0.81 -5.51
CA LEU A 49 5.96 -0.41 -6.26
C LEU A 49 5.96 -0.97 -7.68
N ILE A 50 5.59 -2.25 -7.86
CA ILE A 50 5.45 -2.85 -9.19
C ILE A 50 4.41 -2.09 -10.02
N GLY A 51 3.26 -1.76 -9.41
CA GLY A 51 2.22 -0.94 -10.06
C GLY A 51 2.74 0.42 -10.52
N VAL A 52 3.52 1.10 -9.68
CA VAL A 52 4.17 2.39 -10.01
C VAL A 52 5.09 2.23 -11.21
N PHE A 53 5.98 1.23 -11.21
CA PHE A 53 6.88 0.97 -12.34
C PHE A 53 6.09 0.73 -13.63
N ILE A 54 5.01 -0.05 -13.57
CA ILE A 54 4.17 -0.32 -14.75
C ILE A 54 3.45 0.95 -15.23
N GLN A 55 3.04 1.85 -14.34
CA GLN A 55 2.41 3.12 -14.75
C GLN A 55 3.32 4.02 -15.58
N PHE A 56 4.64 3.97 -15.37
CA PHE A 56 5.59 4.75 -16.17
C PHE A 56 5.72 4.23 -17.61
N TYR A 57 5.30 2.99 -17.88
CA TYR A 57 5.17 2.49 -19.25
C TYR A 57 3.83 2.93 -19.85
N TYR A 58 3.87 3.86 -20.81
CA TYR A 58 2.69 4.48 -21.43
C TYR A 58 1.63 3.49 -21.93
N LYS A 59 2.03 2.28 -22.35
CA LYS A 59 1.14 1.22 -22.85
C LYS A 59 0.34 0.53 -21.74
N HIS A 60 0.86 0.52 -20.50
CA HIS A 60 0.30 -0.23 -19.38
C HIS A 60 -0.13 0.66 -18.21
N PHE A 61 -0.30 1.96 -18.46
CA PHE A 61 -0.72 2.95 -17.46
C PHE A 61 -1.92 2.50 -16.62
N LEU A 62 -3.01 2.07 -17.27
CA LEU A 62 -4.22 1.63 -16.58
C LEU A 62 -3.98 0.40 -15.72
N PHE A 63 -3.21 -0.57 -16.22
CA PHE A 63 -2.87 -1.76 -15.45
C PHE A 63 -2.08 -1.40 -14.20
N GLY A 64 -1.05 -0.57 -14.33
CA GLY A 64 -0.29 -0.07 -13.18
C GLY A 64 -1.17 0.68 -12.17
N PHE A 65 -2.13 1.48 -12.66
CA PHE A 65 -3.12 2.14 -11.81
C PHE A 65 -3.95 1.14 -11.00
N PHE A 66 -4.53 0.13 -11.64
CA PHE A 66 -5.29 -0.90 -10.93
C PHE A 66 -4.44 -1.70 -9.94
N VAL A 67 -3.17 -1.94 -10.24
CA VAL A 67 -2.24 -2.60 -9.30
C VAL A 67 -2.01 -1.72 -8.06
N THR A 68 -1.72 -0.42 -8.22
CA THR A 68 -1.56 0.50 -7.09
C THR A 68 -2.86 0.67 -6.30
N LEU A 69 -4.01 0.68 -6.98
CA LEU A 69 -5.33 0.74 -6.38
C LEU A 69 -5.62 -0.50 -5.53
N GLY A 70 -5.31 -1.70 -6.04
CA GLY A 70 -5.51 -2.96 -5.32
C GLY A 70 -4.70 -3.03 -4.03
N ALA A 71 -3.42 -2.63 -4.08
CA ALA A 71 -2.58 -2.56 -2.88
C ALA A 71 -3.11 -1.57 -1.84
N THR A 72 -3.64 -0.42 -2.29
CA THR A 72 -4.27 0.56 -1.41
C THR A 72 -5.57 0.02 -0.79
N PHE A 73 -6.40 -0.62 -1.62
CA PHE A 73 -7.70 -1.17 -1.21
C PHE A 73 -7.56 -2.27 -0.15
N PHE A 74 -6.49 -3.07 -0.22
CA PHE A 74 -6.17 -4.05 0.80
C PHE A 74 -6.11 -3.41 2.20
N TYR A 75 -5.32 -2.35 2.39
CA TYR A 75 -5.25 -1.68 3.70
C TYR A 75 -6.53 -0.95 4.07
N VAL A 76 -7.21 -0.33 3.11
CA VAL A 76 -8.53 0.29 3.37
C VAL A 76 -9.51 -0.75 3.91
N SER A 77 -9.53 -1.96 3.34
CA SER A 77 -10.40 -3.03 3.81
C SER A 77 -10.07 -3.47 5.25
N LEU A 78 -8.79 -3.53 5.62
CA LEU A 78 -8.37 -3.83 6.99
C LEU A 78 -8.79 -2.72 7.97
N VAL A 79 -8.63 -1.46 7.59
CA VAL A 79 -9.05 -0.31 8.41
C VAL A 79 -10.56 -0.32 8.62
N ILE A 80 -11.33 -0.56 7.56
CA ILE A 80 -12.80 -0.66 7.65
C ILE A 80 -13.20 -1.82 8.56
N GLN A 81 -12.59 -3.00 8.39
CA GLN A 81 -12.87 -4.15 9.26
C GLN A 81 -12.54 -3.84 10.72
N ALA A 82 -11.40 -3.20 10.99
CA ALA A 82 -11.00 -2.81 12.34
C ALA A 82 -11.92 -1.73 12.94
N ALA A 83 -12.54 -0.88 12.13
CA ALA A 83 -13.46 0.16 12.59
C ALA A 83 -14.91 -0.35 12.81
N LEU A 84 -15.27 -1.48 12.20
CA LEU A 84 -16.58 -2.12 12.33
C LEU A 84 -16.62 -3.20 13.42
N LEU A 85 -15.46 -3.62 13.92
CA LEU A 85 -15.27 -4.51 15.08
C LEU A 85 -15.28 -3.69 16.38
#